data_AF-A0A7H4PKU7-F1
#
_entry.id   AF-A0A7H4PKU7-F1
#
_cell.length_a   1.000
_cell.length_b   1.000
_cell.length_c   1.000
_cell.angle_alpha   90.00
_cell.angle_beta   90.00
_cell.angle_gamma   90.00
#
_symmetry.space_group_name_H-M   'P 1'
#
loop_
_entity.id
_entity.type
_entity.pdbx_description
1 polymer ?
#
loop_
_entity_poly.entity_id
_entity_poly.type
_entity_poly.pdbx_seq_one_letter_code
_entity_poly.pdbx_strand_id
1 'polypeptide(L)'
;MLWLDKVLNNRQGSAVSLGAILLWIAQRLALPVVPVIFPTQMLLRADPEESEEMWLINPFNGETLNEHTLEVWLKGNISPVAELFNEDLDEADNAEVIRKLLDTLKSALMEERQMELALRTSEALLQFNPEDPYEIRDRGLIYAQAGLRSRGAAGPQLLRLNSARRIPSAR
;
A
#
# COMPACT_ATOMS: atom_id res chain seq x y z
N MET A 1 3.61 -6.72 9.68
CA MET A 1 4.11 -5.61 10.54
C MET A 1 4.79 -4.58 9.64
N LEU A 2 4.46 -3.30 9.77
CA LEU A 2 4.91 -2.24 8.83
C LEU A 2 5.95 -1.29 9.43
N TRP A 3 5.97 -1.18 10.76
CA TRP A 3 6.85 -0.28 11.50
C TRP A 3 8.32 -0.72 11.39
N LEU A 4 9.14 0.10 10.74
CA LEU A 4 10.50 -0.28 10.36
C LEU A 4 11.38 -0.66 11.56
N ASP A 5 11.27 0.08 12.66
CA ASP A 5 11.95 -0.22 13.92
C ASP A 5 11.60 -1.62 14.43
N LYS A 6 10.31 -2.00 14.37
CA LYS A 6 9.87 -3.33 14.77
C LYS A 6 10.30 -4.39 13.77
N VAL A 7 10.23 -4.10 12.48
CA VAL A 7 10.65 -5.04 11.42
C VAL A 7 12.13 -5.37 11.57
N LEU A 8 12.98 -4.38 11.86
CA LEU A 8 14.40 -4.59 12.09
C LEU A 8 14.67 -5.40 13.37
N ASN A 9 13.91 -5.15 14.45
CA ASN A 9 14.05 -5.87 15.70
C ASN A 9 13.58 -7.34 15.61
N ASN A 10 12.43 -7.57 14.98
CA ASN A 10 11.78 -8.88 14.94
C ASN A 10 12.10 -9.69 13.68
N ARG A 11 12.73 -9.07 12.67
CA ARG A 11 13.04 -9.64 11.36
C ARG A 11 11.80 -10.20 10.63
N GLN A 12 10.66 -9.57 10.87
CA GLN A 12 9.36 -9.96 10.30
C GLN A 12 8.60 -8.71 9.88
N GLY A 13 8.10 -8.69 8.65
CA GLY A 13 7.43 -7.54 8.08
C GLY A 13 6.47 -7.94 6.96
N SER A 14 5.76 -6.97 6.40
CA SER A 14 5.06 -7.17 5.12
C SER A 14 6.05 -7.12 3.95
N ALA A 15 5.64 -7.62 2.79
CA ALA A 15 6.38 -7.52 1.53
C ALA A 15 6.89 -6.10 1.27
N VAL A 16 6.04 -5.07 1.42
CA VAL A 16 6.43 -3.67 1.20
C VAL A 16 7.50 -3.19 2.20
N SER A 17 7.38 -3.55 3.48
CA SER A 17 8.36 -3.11 4.50
C SER A 17 9.72 -3.81 4.35
N LEU A 18 9.71 -5.12 4.11
CA LEU A 18 10.94 -5.90 3.93
C LEU A 18 11.62 -5.54 2.60
N GLY A 19 10.85 -5.38 1.53
CA GLY A 19 11.39 -4.98 0.25
C GLY A 19 11.94 -3.56 0.26
N ALA A 20 11.34 -2.61 1.00
CA ALA A 20 11.92 -1.28 1.18
C ALA A 20 13.30 -1.32 1.86
N ILE A 21 13.48 -2.19 2.86
CA ILE A 21 14.79 -2.44 3.49
C ILE A 21 15.77 -3.02 2.47
N LEU A 22 15.35 -4.06 1.73
CA LEU A 22 16.19 -4.73 0.74
C LEU A 22 16.62 -3.76 -0.37
N LEU A 23 15.72 -2.93 -0.88
CA LEU A 23 16.02 -1.90 -1.88
C LEU A 23 17.04 -0.89 -1.36
N TRP A 24 16.90 -0.44 -0.12
CA TRP A 24 17.86 0.47 0.50
C TRP A 24 19.24 -0.16 0.65
N ILE A 25 19.32 -1.45 0.96
CA ILE A 25 20.59 -2.19 1.00
C ILE A 25 21.16 -2.34 -0.42
N ALA A 26 20.33 -2.77 -1.38
CA ALA A 26 20.71 -2.97 -2.78
C ALA A 26 21.30 -1.69 -3.40
N GLN A 27 20.64 -0.54 -3.19
CA GLN A 27 21.13 0.77 -3.62
C GLN A 27 22.51 1.09 -3.03
N ARG A 28 22.76 0.78 -1.76
CA ARG A 28 24.08 1.00 -1.14
C ARG A 28 25.18 0.08 -1.64
N LEU A 29 24.80 -1.09 -2.13
CA LEU A 29 25.71 -2.05 -2.73
C LEU A 29 25.80 -1.91 -4.25
N ALA A 30 25.13 -0.91 -4.84
CA ALA A 30 25.00 -0.72 -6.28
C ALA A 30 24.48 -1.97 -7.01
N LEU A 31 23.57 -2.71 -6.39
CA LEU A 31 22.89 -3.85 -7.01
C LEU A 31 21.71 -3.36 -7.87
N PRO A 32 21.53 -3.90 -9.09
CA PRO A 32 20.47 -3.48 -10.02
C PRO A 32 19.13 -4.11 -9.62
N VAL A 33 18.56 -3.67 -8.49
CA VAL A 33 17.28 -4.15 -7.96
C VAL A 33 16.30 -2.99 -7.88
N VAL A 34 15.13 -3.18 -8.49
CA VAL A 34 14.06 -2.19 -8.57
C VAL A 34 12.76 -2.72 -7.95
N PRO A 35 11.92 -1.85 -7.36
CA PRO A 35 10.60 -2.24 -6.89
C PRO A 35 9.65 -2.49 -8.06
N VAL A 36 8.72 -3.43 -7.88
CA VAL A 36 7.57 -3.63 -8.76
C VAL A 36 6.32 -3.66 -7.90
N ILE A 37 5.32 -2.82 -8.21
CA ILE A 37 4.05 -2.78 -7.48
C ILE A 37 3.04 -3.65 -8.20
N PHE A 38 3.14 -4.95 -7.93
CA PHE A 38 2.22 -5.95 -8.47
C PHE A 38 0.82 -5.80 -7.81
N PRO A 39 -0.28 -6.15 -8.51
CA PRO A 39 -1.64 -5.92 -8.00
C PRO A 39 -1.88 -6.47 -6.60
N THR A 40 -1.34 -7.65 -6.28
CA THR A 40 -1.52 -8.27 -4.97
C THR A 40 -0.52 -7.75 -3.92
N GLN A 41 0.73 -7.50 -4.28
CA GLN A 41 1.80 -7.14 -3.35
C GLN A 41 2.99 -6.44 -4.03
N MET A 42 3.95 -5.96 -3.25
CA MET A 42 5.21 -5.49 -3.82
C MET A 42 6.15 -6.66 -4.09
N LEU A 43 6.80 -6.66 -5.26
CA LEU A 43 7.87 -7.57 -5.65
C LEU A 43 9.17 -6.79 -5.80
N LEU A 44 10.29 -7.51 -5.89
CA LEU A 44 11.55 -6.95 -6.34
C LEU A 44 11.93 -7.57 -7.67
N ARG A 45 12.45 -6.76 -8.58
CA ARG A 45 12.97 -7.20 -9.85
C ARG A 45 14.46 -6.88 -9.90
N ALA A 46 15.27 -7.86 -10.27
CA ALA A 46 16.68 -7.66 -10.58
C ALA A 46 16.89 -7.88 -12.06
N ASP A 47 17.64 -6.98 -12.69
CA ASP A 47 17.96 -7.01 -14.11
C ASP A 47 19.50 -7.13 -14.23
N PRO A 48 20.07 -8.35 -14.16
CA PRO A 48 21.52 -8.55 -14.20
C PRO A 48 22.07 -8.21 -15.58
N GLU A 49 23.17 -7.46 -15.66
CA GLU A 49 23.78 -7.06 -16.94
C GLU A 49 24.22 -8.25 -17.82
N GLU A 50 24.53 -9.39 -17.19
CA GLU A 50 25.03 -10.59 -17.86
C GLU A 50 23.91 -11.56 -18.31
N SER A 51 22.64 -11.23 -18.05
CA SER A 51 21.49 -12.10 -18.33
C SER A 51 20.39 -11.33 -19.04
N GLU A 52 19.77 -11.94 -20.05
CA GLU A 52 18.54 -11.42 -20.65
C GLU A 52 17.30 -11.78 -19.80
N GLU A 53 17.45 -12.66 -18.81
CA GLU A 53 16.35 -13.09 -17.94
C GLU A 53 16.18 -12.14 -16.74
N MET A 54 14.98 -11.57 -16.66
CA MET A 54 14.46 -10.83 -15.51
C MET A 54 14.35 -11.74 -14.29
N TRP A 55 14.92 -11.35 -13.16
CA TRP A 55 14.80 -12.10 -11.91
C TRP A 55 13.80 -11.46 -10.95
N LEU A 56 12.68 -12.13 -10.71
CA LEU A 56 11.64 -11.69 -9.79
C LEU A 56 11.81 -12.35 -8.42
N ILE A 57 11.74 -11.55 -7.36
CA ILE A 57 12.00 -11.95 -5.98
C ILE A 57 10.82 -11.52 -5.11
N ASN A 58 10.31 -12.44 -4.29
CA ASN A 58 9.35 -12.12 -3.25
C ASN A 58 10.09 -11.53 -2.02
N PRO A 59 9.91 -10.25 -1.68
CA PRO A 59 10.60 -9.64 -0.55
C PRO A 59 10.13 -10.18 0.82
N PHE A 60 9.00 -10.88 0.88
CA PHE A 60 8.49 -11.43 2.14
C PHE A 60 9.28 -12.66 2.62
N ASN A 61 9.68 -13.54 1.69
CA ASN A 61 10.34 -14.81 2.01
C ASN A 61 11.64 -15.07 1.23
N GLY A 62 11.97 -14.24 0.25
CA GLY A 62 13.17 -14.38 -0.59
C GLY A 62 13.04 -15.39 -1.74
N GLU A 63 11.84 -15.94 -1.98
CA GLU A 63 11.63 -16.89 -3.08
C GLU A 63 11.74 -16.21 -4.45
N THR A 64 12.35 -16.92 -5.40
CA THR A 64 12.29 -16.57 -6.83
C THR A 64 10.88 -16.85 -7.36
N LEU A 65 10.35 -15.90 -8.12
CA LEU A 65 9.02 -15.97 -8.71
C LEU A 65 9.10 -16.25 -10.21
N ASN A 66 8.08 -16.92 -10.73
CA ASN A 66 7.86 -17.13 -12.15
C ASN A 66 6.45 -16.70 -12.55
N GLU A 67 6.20 -16.56 -13.84
CA GLU A 67 4.91 -16.12 -14.38
C GLU A 67 3.73 -16.97 -13.88
N HIS A 68 3.90 -18.29 -13.81
CA HIS A 68 2.88 -19.20 -13.32
C HIS A 68 2.45 -18.87 -11.87
N THR A 69 3.40 -18.55 -11.00
CA THR A 69 3.13 -18.16 -9.61
C THR A 69 2.32 -16.86 -9.54
N LEU A 70 2.69 -15.89 -10.38
CA LEU A 70 2.02 -14.60 -10.44
C LEU A 70 0.59 -14.72 -10.97
N GLU A 71 0.38 -15.53 -12.01
CA GLU A 71 -0.97 -15.83 -12.52
C GLU A 71 -1.86 -16.46 -11.46
N VAL A 72 -1.33 -17.42 -10.69
CA VAL A 72 -2.08 -18.06 -9.59
C VAL A 72 -2.47 -17.02 -8.54
N TRP A 73 -1.58 -16.07 -8.22
CA TRP A 73 -1.89 -14.98 -7.29
C TRP A 73 -2.98 -14.05 -7.82
N LEU A 74 -2.92 -13.65 -9.09
CA LEU A 74 -3.96 -12.83 -9.72
C LEU A 74 -5.31 -13.54 -9.70
N LYS A 75 -5.34 -14.82 -10.10
CA LYS A 75 -6.55 -15.62 -10.15
C LYS A 75 -7.16 -15.86 -8.76
N GLY A 76 -6.32 -16.01 -7.74
CA GLY A 76 -6.73 -16.25 -6.35
C GLY A 76 -7.15 -15.00 -5.57
N ASN A 77 -6.62 -13.81 -5.91
CA ASN A 77 -6.83 -12.59 -5.12
C ASN A 77 -7.62 -11.49 -5.85
N ILE A 78 -7.64 -11.51 -7.19
CA ILE A 78 -8.32 -10.49 -8.00
C ILE A 78 -9.58 -11.06 -8.64
N SER A 79 -9.44 -12.05 -9.52
CA SER A 79 -10.58 -12.69 -10.21
C SER A 79 -10.12 -13.97 -10.94
N PRO A 80 -10.93 -15.03 -11.04
CA PRO A 80 -10.56 -16.26 -11.76
C PRO A 80 -10.18 -16.07 -13.23
N VAL A 81 -10.57 -14.95 -13.84
CA VAL A 81 -10.26 -14.59 -15.23
C VAL A 81 -9.19 -13.49 -15.35
N ALA A 82 -8.51 -13.13 -14.25
CA ALA A 82 -7.41 -12.18 -14.29
C ALA A 82 -6.22 -12.77 -15.05
N GLU A 83 -5.58 -11.93 -15.87
CA GLU A 83 -4.43 -12.26 -16.70
C GLU A 83 -3.23 -11.43 -16.26
N LEU A 84 -2.02 -11.98 -16.43
CA LEU A 84 -0.77 -11.29 -16.17
C LEU A 84 -0.38 -10.44 -17.38
N PHE A 85 -0.15 -9.16 -17.17
CA PHE A 85 0.35 -8.25 -18.21
C PHE A 85 1.80 -7.85 -17.92
N ASN A 86 2.57 -7.53 -18.96
CA ASN A 86 3.94 -7.05 -18.81
C ASN A 86 4.00 -5.76 -17.96
N GLU A 87 2.98 -4.90 -18.09
CA GLU A 87 2.83 -3.66 -17.33
C GLU A 87 2.71 -3.90 -15.82
N ASP A 88 2.22 -5.08 -15.39
CA ASP A 88 2.19 -5.44 -13.97
C ASP A 88 3.61 -5.65 -13.38
N LEU A 89 4.62 -5.78 -14.24
CA LEU A 89 6.02 -6.02 -13.91
C LEU A 89 6.92 -4.80 -14.13
N ASP A 90 6.33 -3.65 -14.46
CA ASP A 90 7.07 -2.41 -14.66
C ASP A 90 7.72 -1.92 -13.35
N GLU A 91 8.86 -1.24 -13.50
CA GLU A 91 9.53 -0.60 -12.38
C GLU A 91 8.60 0.47 -11.78
N ALA A 92 8.41 0.38 -10.48
CA ALA A 92 7.62 1.34 -9.74
C ALA A 92 8.47 2.52 -9.28
N ASP A 93 7.89 3.71 -9.31
CA ASP A 93 8.54 4.88 -8.73
C ASP A 93 8.40 4.94 -7.20
N ASN A 94 9.14 5.87 -6.58
CA ASN A 94 9.08 6.05 -5.13
C ASN A 94 7.68 6.43 -4.63
N ALA A 95 6.89 7.17 -5.41
CA ALA A 95 5.55 7.58 -5.02
C ALA A 95 4.59 6.39 -5.01
N GLU A 96 4.72 5.45 -5.96
CA GLU A 96 3.97 4.20 -6.00
C GLU A 96 4.32 3.28 -4.83
N VAL A 97 5.61 3.16 -4.49
CA VAL A 97 6.05 2.40 -3.30
C VAL A 97 5.46 3.00 -2.01
N ILE A 98 5.52 4.34 -1.86
CA ILE A 98 4.95 5.02 -0.68
C ILE A 98 3.44 4.84 -0.64
N ARG A 99 2.74 4.95 -1.77
CA ARG A 99 1.29 4.73 -1.86
C ARG A 99 0.93 3.31 -1.41
N LYS A 100 1.61 2.29 -1.92
CA LYS A 100 1.41 0.89 -1.51
C LYS A 100 1.67 0.68 -0.02
N LEU A 101 2.68 1.34 0.54
CA LEU A 101 2.96 1.28 1.97
C LEU A 101 1.81 1.89 2.79
N LEU A 102 1.31 3.06 2.37
CA LEU A 102 0.18 3.73 3.00
C LEU A 102 -1.12 2.94 2.86
N ASP A 103 -1.39 2.32 1.71
CA ASP A 103 -2.54 1.44 1.51
C ASP A 103 -2.48 0.23 2.45
N THR A 104 -1.32 -0.41 2.53
CA THR A 104 -1.10 -1.55 3.44
C THR A 104 -1.29 -1.12 4.90
N LEU A 105 -0.83 0.08 5.26
CA LEU A 105 -1.01 0.65 6.59
C LEU A 105 -2.47 0.97 6.89
N LYS A 106 -3.19 1.60 5.94
CA LYS A 106 -4.61 1.92 6.08
C LYS A 106 -5.41 0.65 6.35
N SER A 107 -5.23 -0.38 5.53
CA SER A 107 -5.92 -1.67 5.69
C SER A 107 -5.64 -2.32 7.05
N ALA A 108 -4.36 -2.38 7.47
CA ALA A 108 -4.00 -2.92 8.78
C ALA A 108 -4.61 -2.11 9.94
N LEU A 109 -4.61 -0.78 9.86
CA LEU A 109 -5.23 0.07 10.88
C LEU A 109 -6.75 -0.10 10.93
N MET A 110 -7.40 -0.31 9.79
CA MET A 110 -8.84 -0.60 9.73
C MET A 110 -9.15 -1.96 10.39
N GLU A 111 -8.36 -3.00 10.09
CA GLU A 111 -8.47 -4.33 10.72
C GLU A 111 -8.26 -4.27 12.24
N GLU A 112 -7.23 -3.55 12.69
CA GLU A 112 -6.95 -3.29 14.11
C GLU A 112 -7.92 -2.29 14.76
N ARG A 113 -8.87 -1.76 13.99
CA ARG A 113 -9.89 -0.79 14.41
C ARG A 113 -9.35 0.53 14.94
N GLN A 114 -8.14 0.91 14.53
CA GLN A 114 -7.50 2.18 14.82
C GLN A 114 -7.99 3.28 13.85
N MET A 115 -9.29 3.60 13.93
CA MET A 115 -10.00 4.40 12.91
C MET A 115 -9.44 5.81 12.69
N GLU A 116 -8.97 6.48 13.76
CA GLU A 116 -8.39 7.82 13.64
C GLU A 116 -7.09 7.79 12.83
N LEU A 117 -6.24 6.79 13.08
CA LEU A 117 -5.00 6.64 12.32
C LEU A 117 -5.29 6.20 10.89
N ALA A 118 -6.24 5.29 10.67
CA ALA A 118 -6.68 4.92 9.32
C ALA A 118 -7.17 6.14 8.53
N LEU A 119 -7.93 7.04 9.18
CA LEU A 119 -8.39 8.28 8.56
C LEU A 119 -7.21 9.18 8.17
N ARG A 120 -6.25 9.40 9.07
CA ARG A 120 -5.05 10.20 8.77
C ARG A 120 -4.23 9.59 7.62
N THR A 121 -4.15 8.26 7.54
CA THR A 121 -3.49 7.57 6.42
C THR A 121 -4.24 7.80 5.10
N SER A 122 -5.57 7.72 5.09
CA SER A 122 -6.38 8.04 3.90
C SER A 122 -6.24 9.52 3.50
N GLU A 123 -6.13 10.45 4.45
CA GLU A 123 -5.83 11.85 4.16
C GLU A 123 -4.45 12.06 3.53
N ALA A 124 -3.45 11.27 3.93
CA ALA A 124 -2.13 11.29 3.29
C ALA A 124 -2.19 10.73 1.86
N LEU A 125 -2.92 9.63 1.63
CA LEU A 125 -3.14 9.06 0.29
C LEU A 125 -3.81 10.06 -0.67
N LEU A 126 -4.82 10.80 -0.21
CA LEU A 126 -5.46 11.86 -0.98
C LEU A 126 -4.55 13.04 -1.34
N GLN A 127 -3.39 13.21 -0.69
CA GLN A 127 -2.42 14.22 -1.12
C GLN A 127 -1.70 13.82 -2.42
N PHE A 128 -1.60 12.52 -2.72
CA PHE A 128 -1.05 12.03 -3.99
C PHE A 128 -2.06 12.18 -5.12
N ASN A 129 -3.33 11.86 -4.85
CA ASN A 129 -4.42 12.02 -5.82
C ASN A 129 -5.70 12.50 -5.11
N PRO A 130 -5.99 13.81 -5.11
CA PRO A 130 -7.16 14.37 -4.43
C PRO A 130 -8.51 13.89 -4.96
N GLU A 131 -8.56 13.45 -6.22
CA GLU A 131 -9.78 13.05 -6.93
C GLU A 131 -9.96 11.52 -6.98
N ASP A 132 -9.16 10.76 -6.23
CA ASP A 132 -9.26 9.30 -6.21
C ASP A 132 -10.64 8.86 -5.63
N PRO A 133 -11.52 8.26 -6.46
CA PRO A 133 -12.86 7.87 -6.02
C PRO A 133 -12.82 6.76 -4.97
N TYR A 134 -11.79 5.90 -4.98
CA TYR A 134 -11.63 4.82 -4.02
C TYR A 134 -11.27 5.38 -2.64
N GLU A 135 -10.32 6.32 -2.58
CA GLU A 135 -9.96 6.98 -1.31
C GLU A 135 -11.10 7.83 -0.75
N ILE A 136 -11.83 8.53 -1.61
CA ILE A 136 -13.01 9.31 -1.19
C ILE A 136 -14.07 8.37 -0.57
N ARG A 137 -14.31 7.20 -1.18
CA ARG A 137 -15.23 6.18 -0.67
C ARG A 137 -14.74 5.60 0.66
N ASP A 138 -13.47 5.18 0.73
CA ASP A 138 -12.88 4.56 1.91
C ASP A 138 -12.92 5.49 3.11
N ARG A 139 -12.61 6.77 2.91
CA ARG A 139 -12.76 7.80 3.94
C ARG A 139 -14.20 7.89 4.45
N GLY A 140 -15.19 7.82 3.57
CA GLY A 140 -16.61 7.75 3.93
C GLY A 140 -16.93 6.53 4.81
N LEU A 141 -16.35 5.36 4.49
CA LEU A 141 -16.52 4.13 5.27
C LEU A 141 -15.87 4.24 6.65
N ILE A 142 -14.65 4.80 6.74
CA ILE A 142 -13.95 5.06 8.01
C ILE A 142 -14.78 5.99 8.89
N TYR A 143 -15.33 7.08 8.33
CA TYR A 143 -16.21 7.99 9.05
C TYR A 143 -17.50 7.31 9.55
N ALA A 144 -18.14 6.48 8.73
CA ALA A 144 -19.34 5.75 9.12
C ALA A 144 -19.05 4.80 10.29
N GLN A 145 -17.95 4.05 10.23
CA GLN A 145 -17.54 3.13 11.29
C GLN A 145 -17.14 3.86 12.59
N ALA A 146 -16.43 4.99 12.49
CA ALA A 146 -16.10 5.84 13.63
C ALA A 146 -17.37 6.48 14.26
N GLY A 147 -18.30 6.94 13.42
CA GLY A 147 -19.57 7.55 13.84
C GLY A 147 -20.55 6.58 14.49
N LEU A 148 -20.66 5.35 13.98
CA LEU A 148 -21.46 4.27 14.59
C LEU A 148 -21.01 3.99 16.03
N ARG A 149 -19.72 4.14 16.32
CA ARG A 149 -19.17 3.99 17.68
C ARG A 149 -19.47 5.17 18.59
N SER A 150 -19.38 6.41 18.09
CA SER A 150 -19.83 7.58 18.87
C SER A 150 -21.31 7.51 19.22
N ARG A 151 -22.15 6.86 18.40
CA ARG A 151 -23.56 6.61 18.75
C ARG A 151 -23.74 5.53 19.83
N GLY A 152 -22.79 4.61 20.00
CA GLY A 152 -22.76 3.64 21.10
C GLY A 152 -22.12 4.17 22.39
N ALA A 153 -21.34 5.24 22.31
CA ALA A 153 -20.71 5.93 23.43
C ALA A 153 -20.74 7.46 23.18
N ALA A 154 -21.92 8.07 23.39
CA ALA A 154 -22.20 9.50 23.29
C ALA A 154 -21.85 10.22 21.95
N GLY A 155 -22.86 10.62 21.17
CA GLY A 155 -22.70 11.61 20.08
C GLY A 155 -22.41 13.02 20.64
N PRO A 156 -22.39 14.12 19.85
CA PRO A 156 -22.23 14.35 18.41
C PRO A 156 -21.04 15.31 18.13
N GLN A 157 -19.79 14.87 18.34
CA GLN A 157 -18.60 15.72 18.11
C GLN A 157 -17.99 15.59 16.70
N LEU A 158 -18.22 14.48 16.00
CA LEU A 158 -17.66 14.21 14.67
C LEU A 158 -18.35 14.97 13.53
N LEU A 159 -19.61 15.41 13.70
CA LEU A 159 -20.34 16.19 12.69
C LEU A 159 -19.84 17.65 12.57
N ARG A 160 -19.02 18.14 13.50
CA ARG A 160 -18.50 19.53 13.49
C ARG A 160 -17.29 19.74 12.56
N LEU A 161 -16.62 18.68 12.12
CA LEU A 161 -15.49 18.81 11.19
C LEU A 161 -15.95 19.14 9.76
N ASN A 162 -17.18 18.76 9.38
CA ASN A 162 -17.75 19.10 8.06
C ASN A 162 -18.23 20.55 7.93
N SER A 163 -18.44 21.29 9.04
CA SER A 163 -18.90 22.68 8.97
C SER A 163 -17.79 23.72 8.83
N ALA A 164 -16.52 23.34 9.00
CA ALA A 164 -15.39 24.29 9.05
C ALA A 164 -14.66 24.50 7.71
N ARG A 165 -15.04 23.82 6.62
CA ARG A 165 -14.42 23.99 5.28
C ARG A 165 -15.43 24.35 4.18
N ARG A 166 -16.44 25.17 4.46
CA ARG A 166 -17.12 25.92 3.40
C ARG A 166 -16.36 27.24 3.19
N ILE A 167 -15.59 27.28 2.11
CA ILE A 167 -14.99 28.50 1.56
C ILE A 167 -16.14 29.46 1.19
N PRO A 168 -16.11 30.75 1.57
CA PRO A 168 -17.12 31.69 1.13
C PRO A 168 -16.92 32.00 -0.36
N SER A 169 -17.96 31.82 -1.16
CA SER A 169 -18.01 32.28 -2.55
C SER A 169 -17.85 33.79 -2.61
N ALA A 170 -16.80 34.27 -3.27
CA ALA A 170 -16.62 35.68 -3.58
C ALA A 170 -17.74 36.16 -4.52
N ARG A 171 -18.32 37.32 -4.20
CA ARG A 171 -19.15 38.14 -5.09
C ARG A 171 -18.27 39.07 -5.90
#